data_AF-A0A1B9MGE5-F1
#
_entry.id   AF-A0A1B9MGE5-F1
#
_cell.length_a   1.000
_cell.length_b   1.000
_cell.length_c   1.000
_cell.angle_alpha   90.00
_cell.angle_beta   90.00
_cell.angle_gamma   90.00
#
_symmetry.space_group_name_H-M   'P 1'
#
loop_
_entity.id
_entity.type
_entity.pdbx_description
1 polymer ?
#
loop_
_entity_poly.entity_id
_entity_poly.type
_entity_poly.pdbx_seq_one_letter_code
_entity_poly.pdbx_strand_id
1 'polypeptide(L)'
;MIKVENSGFEGVAGKEKIGIPTTTAKDPLSPVQQYDAYGNEIVYRTMSQEQFKQFERTGIMPPTTETSISPVLGYSSKYNGVTVKIVVKQGTFAKLEEIGIAANSAAAKVFPNMSIKTGKWMKTNTRFKVEGGQMTTQLGQGRGIEIFNENIVHFEKVK
;
A
#
# COMPACT_ATOMS: atom_id res chain seq x y z
N MET A 1 18.24 38.90 -7.27
CA MET A 1 17.09 37.99 -7.49
C MET A 1 17.64 36.71 -8.09
N ILE A 2 17.70 35.62 -7.31
CA ILE A 2 18.15 34.32 -7.80
C ILE A 2 16.90 33.59 -8.30
N LYS A 3 16.86 33.28 -9.60
CA LYS A 3 15.87 32.37 -10.18
C LYS A 3 16.14 30.98 -9.61
N VAL A 4 15.17 30.44 -8.89
CA VAL A 4 15.16 29.03 -8.51
C VAL A 4 14.62 28.27 -9.72
N GLU A 5 15.50 27.54 -10.41
CA GLU A 5 15.11 26.65 -11.50
C GLU A 5 14.45 25.41 -10.89
N ASN A 6 13.23 25.13 -11.36
CA ASN A 6 12.54 23.87 -11.13
C ASN A 6 13.46 22.73 -11.61
N SER A 7 14.03 21.95 -10.70
CA SER A 7 14.63 20.66 -11.03
C SER A 7 13.51 19.67 -11.35
N GLY A 8 12.99 19.79 -12.57
CA GLY A 8 12.12 18.83 -13.19
C GLY A 8 12.80 17.47 -13.21
N PHE A 9 12.10 16.45 -12.71
CA PHE A 9 12.45 15.05 -12.93
C PHE A 9 12.53 14.82 -14.45
N GLU A 10 13.74 14.70 -14.98
CA GLU A 10 13.98 14.39 -16.38
C GLU A 10 13.33 13.03 -16.73
N GLY A 11 12.54 13.07 -17.81
CA GLY A 11 11.75 11.95 -18.30
C GLY A 11 12.65 10.84 -18.85
N VAL A 12 12.68 9.72 -18.13
CA VAL A 12 13.17 8.45 -18.67
C VAL A 12 11.99 7.80 -19.38
N ALA A 13 12.06 7.72 -20.71
CA ALA A 13 11.10 7.00 -21.55
C ALA A 13 10.89 5.59 -20.97
N GLY A 14 9.68 5.33 -20.45
CA GLY A 14 9.34 4.13 -19.68
C GLY A 14 8.67 4.41 -18.33
N LYS A 15 8.78 5.60 -17.75
CA LYS A 15 8.04 5.94 -16.52
C LYS A 15 6.55 6.24 -16.72
N GLU A 16 6.11 6.50 -17.95
CA GLU A 16 4.74 6.93 -18.25
C GLU A 16 3.66 5.91 -17.89
N LYS A 17 4.00 4.63 -17.76
CA LYS A 17 3.03 3.56 -17.45
C LYS A 17 3.00 3.14 -15.99
N ILE A 18 3.92 3.65 -15.16
CA ILE A 18 4.00 3.25 -13.75
C ILE A 18 2.74 3.76 -13.02
N GLY A 19 2.07 2.87 -12.31
CA GLY A 19 0.86 3.21 -11.55
C GLY A 19 -0.40 3.47 -12.38
N ILE A 20 -0.37 3.27 -13.70
CA ILE A 20 -1.56 3.24 -14.55
C ILE A 20 -2.06 1.78 -14.59
N PRO A 21 -3.25 1.46 -14.01
CA PRO A 21 -3.76 0.11 -14.03
C PRO A 21 -3.94 -0.42 -15.46
N THR A 22 -3.34 -1.57 -15.76
CA THR A 22 -3.52 -2.30 -17.02
C THR A 22 -4.17 -3.66 -16.81
N THR A 23 -3.99 -4.24 -15.62
CA THR A 23 -4.59 -5.52 -15.22
C THR A 23 -5.33 -5.34 -13.90
N THR A 24 -6.43 -6.07 -13.74
CA THR A 24 -7.23 -6.07 -12.51
C THR A 24 -7.49 -7.50 -12.06
N ALA A 25 -7.35 -7.75 -10.75
CA ALA A 25 -7.67 -9.05 -10.17
C ALA A 25 -9.18 -9.32 -10.30
N LYS A 26 -9.55 -10.57 -10.60
CA LYS A 26 -10.96 -10.98 -10.68
C LYS A 26 -11.62 -11.11 -9.31
N ASP A 27 -10.84 -11.47 -8.30
CA ASP A 27 -11.32 -11.65 -6.93
C ASP A 27 -11.33 -10.30 -6.19
N PRO A 28 -12.51 -9.80 -5.75
CA PRO A 28 -12.59 -8.57 -4.95
C PRO A 28 -11.89 -8.69 -3.58
N LEU A 29 -11.61 -9.90 -3.11
CA LEU A 29 -10.86 -10.14 -1.87
C LEU A 29 -9.36 -10.31 -2.10
N SER A 30 -8.86 -10.10 -3.33
CA SER A 30 -7.43 -10.02 -3.57
C SER A 30 -6.82 -8.83 -2.81
N PRO A 31 -5.70 -8.99 -2.07
CA PRO A 31 -5.01 -7.90 -1.39
C PRO A 31 -4.50 -6.80 -2.32
N VAL A 32 -4.29 -7.14 -3.61
CA VAL A 32 -3.94 -6.21 -4.69
C VAL A 32 -4.92 -6.41 -5.82
N GLN A 33 -5.71 -5.38 -6.12
CA GLN A 33 -6.71 -5.47 -7.19
C GLN A 33 -6.23 -4.89 -8.51
N GLN A 34 -5.20 -4.05 -8.52
CA GLN A 34 -4.76 -3.33 -9.72
C GLN A 34 -3.25 -3.47 -9.90
N TYR A 35 -2.85 -3.69 -11.14
CA TYR A 35 -1.45 -3.83 -11.54
C TYR A 35 -1.16 -2.95 -12.74
N ASP A 36 0.01 -2.30 -12.75
CA ASP A 36 0.46 -1.53 -13.92
C ASP A 36 1.07 -2.42 -15.01
N ALA A 37 1.55 -1.81 -16.10
CA ALA A 37 2.13 -2.52 -17.24
C ALA A 37 3.40 -3.34 -16.91
N TYR A 38 4.02 -3.10 -15.75
CA TYR A 38 5.21 -3.78 -15.26
C TYR A 38 4.88 -4.84 -14.21
N GLY A 39 3.60 -5.05 -13.91
CA GLY A 39 3.16 -5.92 -12.82
C GLY A 39 3.35 -5.32 -11.43
N ASN A 40 3.67 -4.01 -11.32
CA ASN A 40 3.72 -3.35 -10.02
C ASN A 40 2.33 -3.31 -9.41
N GLU A 41 2.29 -3.40 -8.09
CA GLU A 41 1.08 -3.55 -7.29
C GLU A 41 0.60 -2.18 -6.83
N ILE A 42 -0.68 -1.87 -7.07
CA ILE A 42 -1.26 -0.55 -6.79
C ILE A 42 -2.20 -0.63 -5.60
N VAL A 43 -1.96 0.23 -4.61
CA VAL A 43 -2.77 0.35 -3.39
C VAL A 43 -2.95 1.79 -2.98
N TYR A 44 -3.83 2.02 -2.00
CA TYR A 44 -4.28 3.33 -1.60
C TYR A 44 -4.30 3.48 -0.08
N ARG A 45 -3.93 4.66 0.40
CA ARG A 45 -4.02 5.03 1.82
C ARG A 45 -4.42 6.49 1.96
N THR A 46 -5.24 6.75 2.97
CA THR A 46 -5.48 8.11 3.44
C THR A 46 -4.65 8.37 4.69
N MET A 47 -4.00 9.52 4.74
CA MET A 47 -3.14 9.94 5.84
C MET A 47 -3.35 11.42 6.19
N SER A 48 -2.89 11.87 7.36
CA SER A 48 -2.97 13.28 7.72
C SER A 48 -2.13 14.15 6.78
N GLN A 49 -2.36 15.47 6.78
CA GLN A 49 -1.55 16.40 5.99
C GLN A 49 -0.07 16.37 6.40
N GLU A 50 0.20 16.27 7.69
CA GLU A 50 1.56 16.17 8.24
C GLU A 50 2.25 14.88 7.79
N GLN A 51 1.53 13.76 7.84
CA GLN A 51 2.02 12.46 7.37
C GLN A 51 2.29 12.48 5.87
N PHE A 52 1.41 13.11 5.08
CA PHE A 52 1.62 13.25 3.65
C PHE A 52 2.85 14.10 3.34
N LYS A 53 3.02 15.24 4.00
CA LYS A 53 4.23 16.08 3.84
C LYS A 53 5.51 15.33 4.21
N GLN A 54 5.47 14.50 5.25
CA GLN A 54 6.59 13.63 5.59
C GLN A 54 6.85 12.62 4.47
N PHE A 55 5.82 11.91 4.02
CA PHE A 55 5.94 10.88 2.98
C PHE A 55 6.42 11.47 1.65
N GLU A 56 5.90 12.61 1.24
CA GLU A 56 6.31 13.34 0.03
C GLU A 56 7.79 13.74 0.09
N ARG A 57 8.27 14.20 1.25
CA ARG A 57 9.67 14.60 1.44
C ARG A 57 10.64 13.43 1.48
N THR A 58 10.23 12.29 2.04
CA THR A 58 11.15 11.17 2.31
C THR A 58 10.99 9.98 1.37
N GLY A 59 9.85 9.83 0.72
CA GLY A 59 9.45 8.60 0.04
C GLY A 59 9.22 7.41 0.99
N ILE A 60 9.19 7.64 2.31
CA ILE A 60 9.06 6.61 3.34
C ILE A 60 7.71 6.79 4.05
N MET A 61 6.85 5.78 3.96
CA MET A 61 5.56 5.73 4.65
C MET A 61 5.79 5.77 6.17
N PRO A 62 5.25 6.76 6.90
CA PRO A 62 5.41 6.84 8.34
C PRO A 62 4.60 5.74 9.04
N PRO A 63 5.18 5.02 10.03
CA PRO A 63 4.45 4.07 10.83
C PRO A 63 3.46 4.78 11.76
N THR A 64 2.27 4.20 11.91
CA THR A 64 1.23 4.60 12.86
C THR A 64 0.85 3.42 13.75
N THR A 65 -0.05 3.59 14.74
CA THR A 65 -0.59 2.47 15.53
C THR A 65 -1.16 1.37 14.63
N GLU A 66 -1.89 1.74 13.58
CA GLU A 66 -2.33 0.82 12.52
C GLU A 66 -2.11 1.43 11.13
N THR A 67 -0.99 1.10 10.51
CA THR A 67 -0.70 1.51 9.13
C THR A 67 -1.48 0.63 8.15
N SER A 68 -2.77 0.92 7.96
CA SER A 68 -3.64 0.24 6.98
C SER A 68 -3.49 0.80 5.55
N ILE A 69 -3.45 -0.11 4.57
CA ILE A 69 -3.52 0.15 3.13
C ILE A 69 -4.64 -0.69 2.53
N SER A 70 -5.19 -0.24 1.40
CA SER A 70 -6.32 -0.89 0.73
C SER A 70 -6.11 -0.93 -0.78
N PRO A 71 -6.49 -2.03 -1.47
CA PRO A 71 -6.47 -2.09 -2.93
C PRO A 71 -7.57 -1.24 -3.60
N VAL A 72 -8.55 -0.73 -2.83
CA VAL A 72 -9.71 0.01 -3.36
C VAL A 72 -9.63 1.49 -3.01
N LEU A 73 -9.49 2.35 -4.02
CA LEU A 73 -9.48 3.81 -3.87
C LEU A 73 -10.73 4.33 -3.16
N GLY A 74 -11.91 3.85 -3.57
CA GLY A 74 -13.19 4.27 -3.00
C GLY A 74 -13.34 3.91 -1.51
N TYR A 75 -12.66 2.85 -1.04
CA TYR A 75 -12.60 2.52 0.38
C TYR A 75 -11.68 3.48 1.13
N SER A 76 -10.46 3.70 0.63
CA SER A 76 -9.49 4.60 1.26
C SER A 76 -9.96 6.06 1.29
N SER A 77 -10.70 6.50 0.27
CA SER A 77 -11.16 7.89 0.14
C SER A 77 -12.27 8.29 1.12
N LYS A 78 -12.80 7.35 1.94
CA LYS A 78 -13.83 7.62 2.95
C LYS A 78 -13.30 8.36 4.18
N TYR A 79 -11.99 8.30 4.41
CA TYR A 79 -11.35 8.91 5.56
C TYR A 79 -10.97 10.37 5.30
N ASN A 80 -10.87 11.17 6.38
CA ASN A 80 -10.41 12.55 6.29
C ASN A 80 -8.88 12.58 6.17
N GLY A 81 -8.38 13.34 5.19
CA GLY A 81 -6.95 13.48 4.95
C GLY A 81 -6.61 13.53 3.46
N VAL A 82 -5.34 13.28 3.16
CA VAL A 82 -4.83 13.15 1.79
C VAL A 82 -4.87 11.67 1.40
N THR A 83 -5.56 11.34 0.32
CA THR A 83 -5.52 9.99 -0.25
C THR A 83 -4.39 9.91 -1.27
N VAL A 84 -3.56 8.89 -1.11
CA VAL A 84 -2.38 8.65 -1.94
C VAL A 84 -2.54 7.29 -2.61
N LYS A 85 -2.29 7.24 -3.92
CA LYS A 85 -2.03 6.01 -4.66
C LYS A 85 -0.55 5.68 -4.51
N ILE A 86 -0.25 4.45 -4.13
CA ILE A 86 1.09 3.97 -3.88
C ILE A 86 1.31 2.76 -4.77
N VAL A 87 2.45 2.75 -5.46
CA VAL A 87 2.85 1.71 -6.38
C VAL A 87 4.08 1.03 -5.79
N VAL A 88 4.02 -0.29 -5.60
CA VAL A 88 5.13 -1.10 -5.10
C VAL A 88 5.55 -2.15 -6.12
N LYS A 89 6.80 -2.61 -6.06
CA LYS A 89 7.34 -3.64 -6.97
C LYS A 89 6.44 -4.88 -6.98
N GLN A 90 6.39 -5.55 -8.13
CA GLN A 90 5.75 -6.87 -8.26
C GLN A 90 6.25 -7.83 -7.17
N GLY A 91 5.33 -8.56 -6.54
CA GLY A 91 5.62 -9.55 -5.50
C GLY A 91 5.84 -8.97 -4.11
N THR A 92 5.57 -7.67 -3.90
CA THR A 92 5.64 -7.08 -2.56
C THR A 92 4.60 -7.71 -1.65
N PHE A 93 3.36 -7.85 -2.12
CA PHE A 93 2.28 -8.45 -1.33
C PHE A 93 2.50 -9.94 -1.04
N ALA A 94 3.11 -10.70 -1.97
CA ALA A 94 3.53 -12.07 -1.69
C ALA A 94 4.49 -12.14 -0.48
N LYS A 95 5.47 -11.23 -0.39
CA LYS A 95 6.37 -11.12 0.77
C LYS A 95 5.65 -10.68 2.05
N LEU A 96 4.63 -9.84 1.94
CA LEU A 96 3.81 -9.43 3.08
C LEU A 96 2.94 -10.60 3.58
N GLU A 97 2.46 -11.47 2.69
CA GLU A 97 1.69 -12.68 3.01
C GLU A 97 2.53 -13.72 3.77
N GLU A 98 3.83 -13.86 3.46
CA GLU A 98 4.75 -14.75 4.18
C GLU A 98 4.81 -14.46 5.70
N ILE A 99 4.62 -13.20 6.08
CA ILE A 99 4.54 -12.76 7.49
C ILE A 99 3.11 -12.40 7.91
N GLY A 100 2.11 -12.83 7.13
CA GLY A 100 0.72 -12.46 7.27
C GLY A 100 0.00 -13.14 8.43
N ILE A 101 -0.97 -12.42 8.98
CA ILE A 101 -1.98 -12.94 9.89
C ILE A 101 -3.36 -12.65 9.31
N ALA A 102 -4.19 -13.67 9.18
CA ALA A 102 -5.60 -13.53 8.85
C ALA A 102 -6.34 -12.95 10.06
N ALA A 103 -6.71 -11.67 9.99
CA ALA A 103 -7.17 -10.89 11.12
C ALA A 103 -8.64 -11.15 11.49
N ASN A 104 -9.42 -11.75 10.60
CA ASN A 104 -10.81 -12.13 10.83
C ASN A 104 -11.16 -13.43 10.08
N SER A 105 -12.32 -14.01 10.41
CA SER A 105 -12.78 -15.28 9.83
C SER A 105 -12.93 -15.22 8.31
N ALA A 106 -13.33 -14.08 7.76
CA ALA A 106 -13.43 -13.88 6.32
C ALA A 106 -12.05 -13.93 5.64
N ALA A 107 -11.03 -13.27 6.20
CA ALA A 107 -9.66 -13.38 5.70
C ALA A 107 -9.10 -14.81 5.84
N ALA A 108 -9.42 -15.51 6.93
CA ALA A 108 -8.98 -16.90 7.13
C ALA A 108 -9.60 -17.88 6.12
N LYS A 109 -10.79 -17.57 5.57
CA LYS A 109 -11.37 -18.35 4.46
C LYS A 109 -10.63 -18.15 3.14
N VAL A 110 -10.14 -16.93 2.90
CA VAL A 110 -9.33 -16.60 1.71
C VAL A 110 -7.92 -17.20 1.84
N PHE A 111 -7.35 -17.15 3.04
CA PHE A 111 -6.01 -17.65 3.36
C PHE A 111 -6.05 -18.78 4.40
N PRO A 112 -6.48 -20.00 4.05
CA PRO A 112 -6.71 -21.09 5.01
C PRO A 112 -5.43 -21.55 5.74
N ASN A 113 -4.26 -21.30 5.17
CA ASN A 113 -2.96 -21.66 5.74
C ASN A 113 -2.28 -20.49 6.48
N MET A 114 -2.86 -19.30 6.47
CA MET A 114 -2.28 -18.12 7.14
C MET A 114 -2.58 -18.17 8.65
N SER A 115 -1.61 -17.72 9.45
CA SER A 115 -1.77 -17.65 10.91
C SER A 115 -2.99 -16.83 11.31
N ILE A 116 -3.73 -17.27 12.33
CA ILE A 116 -4.86 -16.52 12.94
C ILE A 116 -4.51 -15.95 14.33
N LYS A 117 -3.23 -15.97 14.72
CA LYS A 117 -2.78 -15.55 16.06
C LYS A 117 -3.00 -14.05 16.26
N THR A 118 -3.48 -13.65 17.43
CA THR A 118 -3.85 -12.25 17.75
C THR A 118 -2.85 -11.52 18.64
N GLY A 119 -1.70 -12.13 18.94
CA GLY A 119 -0.68 -11.60 19.86
C GLY A 119 0.04 -10.33 19.37
N LYS A 120 1.17 -9.99 20.00
CA LYS A 120 2.02 -8.83 19.62
C LYS A 120 2.57 -9.00 18.20
N TRP A 121 1.87 -8.46 17.21
CA TRP A 121 2.16 -8.65 15.79
C TRP A 121 2.83 -7.44 15.13
N MET A 122 2.60 -6.23 15.63
CA MET A 122 2.94 -4.97 14.95
C MET A 122 4.43 -4.83 14.57
N LYS A 123 5.34 -5.53 15.24
CA LYS A 123 6.78 -5.46 14.94
C LYS A 123 7.26 -6.50 13.93
N THR A 124 6.54 -7.61 13.78
CA THR A 124 7.03 -8.81 13.07
C THR A 124 6.15 -9.24 11.91
N ASN A 125 4.88 -8.85 11.90
CA ASN A 125 3.88 -9.40 10.99
C ASN A 125 3.05 -8.29 10.34
N THR A 126 2.36 -8.66 9.26
CA THR A 126 1.24 -7.90 8.70
C THR A 126 -0.07 -8.53 9.12
N ARG A 127 -1.19 -7.81 8.94
CA ARG A 127 -2.53 -8.37 9.08
C ARG A 127 -3.34 -8.15 7.82
N PHE A 128 -3.98 -9.22 7.35
CA PHE A 128 -4.93 -9.21 6.25
C PHE A 128 -6.33 -9.30 6.81
N LYS A 129 -7.21 -8.37 6.43
CA LYS A 129 -8.55 -8.26 7.01
C LYS A 129 -9.57 -7.97 5.93
N VAL A 130 -10.64 -8.76 5.86
CA VAL A 130 -11.75 -8.44 4.96
C VAL A 130 -12.63 -7.38 5.60
N GLU A 131 -12.78 -6.22 4.93
CA GLU A 131 -13.57 -5.08 5.38
C GLU A 131 -14.25 -4.41 4.19
N GLY A 132 -15.55 -4.11 4.30
CA GLY A 132 -16.28 -3.40 3.23
C GLY A 132 -16.22 -4.07 1.85
N GLY A 133 -16.12 -5.41 1.82
CA GLY A 133 -16.07 -6.20 0.59
C GLY A 133 -14.69 -6.30 -0.08
N GLN A 134 -13.62 -5.87 0.59
CA GLN A 134 -12.24 -5.96 0.08
C GLN A 134 -11.26 -6.40 1.18
N MET A 135 -10.05 -6.80 0.79
CA MET A 135 -8.99 -7.19 1.72
C MET A 135 -8.03 -6.02 2.04
N THR A 136 -8.13 -5.45 3.24
CA THR A 136 -7.16 -4.48 3.74
C THR A 136 -5.91 -5.18 4.25
N THR A 137 -4.77 -4.48 4.19
CA THR A 137 -3.51 -4.94 4.77
C THR A 137 -3.01 -3.93 5.80
N GLN A 138 -2.78 -4.36 7.03
CA GLN A 138 -2.17 -3.55 8.07
C GLN A 138 -0.68 -3.90 8.17
N LEU A 139 0.19 -2.91 7.92
CA LEU A 139 1.63 -3.08 7.80
C LEU A 139 2.39 -3.10 9.14
N GLY A 140 1.73 -2.70 10.22
CA GLY A 140 2.37 -2.57 11.54
C GLY A 140 3.39 -1.42 11.60
N GLN A 141 4.41 -1.61 12.45
CA GLN A 141 5.45 -0.65 12.84
C GLN A 141 6.86 -1.28 12.84
N GLY A 142 7.05 -2.35 12.06
CA GLY A 142 8.31 -3.07 11.93
C GLY A 142 8.37 -3.77 10.57
N ARG A 143 8.61 -5.09 10.55
CA ARG A 143 8.97 -5.80 9.32
C ARG A 143 8.02 -5.56 8.13
N GLY A 144 6.70 -5.48 8.37
CA GLY A 144 5.72 -5.23 7.31
C GLY A 144 5.87 -3.87 6.62
N ILE A 145 6.04 -2.79 7.38
CA ILE A 145 6.22 -1.44 6.81
C ILE A 145 7.61 -1.25 6.21
N GLU A 146 8.62 -1.95 6.72
CA GLU A 146 9.96 -2.00 6.13
C GLU A 146 9.92 -2.61 4.72
N ILE A 147 9.35 -3.81 4.59
CA ILE A 147 9.15 -4.47 3.28
C ILE A 147 8.40 -3.54 2.34
N PHE A 148 7.30 -2.93 2.80
CA PHE A 148 6.51 -2.04 1.97
C PHE A 148 7.35 -0.86 1.46
N ASN A 149 8.03 -0.15 2.35
CA ASN A 149 8.85 1.03 2.01
C ASN A 149 10.02 0.69 1.07
N GLU A 150 10.71 -0.42 1.28
CA GLU A 150 11.81 -0.89 0.41
C GLU A 150 11.37 -1.17 -1.04
N ASN A 151 10.06 -1.38 -1.25
CA ASN A 151 9.50 -1.72 -2.54
C ASN A 151 8.65 -0.62 -3.17
N ILE A 152 8.49 0.56 -2.54
CA ILE A 152 7.81 1.70 -3.18
C ILE A 152 8.61 2.14 -4.41
N VAL A 153 7.93 2.24 -5.55
CA VAL A 153 8.52 2.73 -6.81
C VAL A 153 7.92 4.06 -7.26
N HIS A 154 6.69 4.34 -6.86
CA HIS A 154 5.99 5.59 -7.16
C HIS A 154 4.86 5.83 -6.17
N PHE A 155 4.49 7.08 -5.97
CA PHE A 155 3.26 7.46 -5.29
C PHE A 155 2.77 8.81 -5.81
N GLU A 156 1.46 9.02 -5.75
CA GLU A 156 0.84 10.30 -6.11
C GLU A 156 -0.42 10.57 -5.31
N LYS A 157 -0.70 11.85 -5.06
CA LYS A 157 -1.94 12.29 -4.43
C LYS A 157 -3.10 12.10 -5.42
N VAL A 158 -4.20 11.52 -4.94
CA VAL A 158 -5.42 11.27 -5.74
C VAL A 158 -6.68 11.90 -5.14
N LYS A 159 -6.63 12.36 -3.88
CA LYS A 159 -7.68 13.17 -3.23
C LYS A 159 -7.05 14.05 -2.14
#